data_AF-A0A5B8VDY8-F1
#
_entry.id   AF-A0A5B8VDY8-F1
#
_cell.length_a   1.000
_cell.length_b   1.000
_cell.length_c   1.000
_cell.angle_alpha   90.00
_cell.angle_beta   90.00
_cell.angle_gamma   90.00
#
_symmetry.space_group_name_H-M   'P 1'
#
loop_
_entity.id
_entity.type
_entity.pdbx_description
1 polymer ?
#
loop_
_entity_poly.entity_id
_entity_poly.type
_entity_poly.pdbx_seq_one_letter_code
_entity_poly.pdbx_strand_id
1 'polypeptide(L)'
;MMVNKNDHPGVYIPPPLLYAAMFFAAVQMQKLLPLSKAFFYTTTSKITGTLIILIGLLFNFPALRQFFKTKNTVVTIKPATSLQTTGIYAVSRNPMYVSLLLIYTGLWFITGNWWNVILLPLLVLILQEYVIKREEKYLNRRFGAQYLEYKARVRRWI
;
A
#
# COMPACT_ATOMS: atom_id res chain seq x y z
N MET A 1 1.51 13.54 29.27
CA MET A 1 1.82 12.12 28.96
C MET A 1 3.15 12.08 28.22
N MET A 2 4.21 11.49 28.79
CA MET A 2 5.52 11.44 28.13
C MET A 2 5.44 10.57 26.87
N VAL A 3 5.89 11.10 25.73
CA VAL A 3 5.95 10.35 24.46
C VAL A 3 7.03 9.28 24.60
N ASN A 4 6.63 8.01 24.67
CA ASN A 4 7.58 6.90 24.62
C ASN A 4 8.24 6.87 23.23
N LYS A 5 9.54 7.13 23.17
CA LYS A 5 10.33 7.16 21.92
C LYS A 5 10.39 5.80 21.21
N ASN A 6 10.07 4.71 21.92
CA ASN A 6 10.09 3.34 21.41
C ASN A 6 8.68 2.81 21.04
N ASP A 7 7.64 3.65 20.97
CA ASP A 7 6.31 3.20 20.58
C ASP A 7 6.16 3.20 19.04
N HIS A 8 6.13 2.00 18.47
CA HIS A 8 5.98 1.76 17.03
C HIS A 8 5.05 0.58 16.77
N PRO A 9 4.46 0.46 15.56
CA PRO A 9 3.56 -0.64 15.21
C PRO A 9 4.22 -2.02 15.10
N GLY A 10 5.54 -2.12 15.13
CA GLY A 10 6.24 -3.40 14.95
C GLY A 10 6.19 -3.92 13.51
N VAL A 11 6.16 -2.99 12.54
CA VAL A 11 6.31 -3.27 11.10
C VAL A 11 7.73 -2.89 10.71
N TYR A 12 8.58 -3.88 10.49
CA TYR A 12 10.00 -3.66 10.21
C TYR A 12 10.33 -3.69 8.72
N ILE A 13 9.46 -4.28 7.91
CA ILE A 13 9.63 -4.37 6.46
C ILE A 13 8.79 -3.26 5.84
N PRO A 14 9.41 -2.27 5.18
CA PRO A 14 8.68 -1.23 4.47
C PRO A 14 7.74 -1.83 3.43
N PRO A 15 6.46 -1.44 3.40
CA PRO A 15 5.48 -2.00 2.47
C PRO A 15 5.93 -1.97 1.00
N PRO A 16 6.57 -0.91 0.46
CA PRO A 16 7.08 -0.94 -0.92
C PRO A 16 8.00 -2.12 -1.25
N LEU A 17 8.76 -2.63 -0.28
CA LEU A 17 9.60 -3.80 -0.47
C LEU A 17 8.78 -5.09 -0.61
N LEU A 18 7.62 -5.19 0.04
CA LEU A 18 6.72 -6.35 -0.13
C LEU A 18 6.15 -6.40 -1.56
N TYR A 19 5.74 -5.24 -2.12
CA TYR A 19 5.29 -5.15 -3.50
C TYR A 19 6.41 -5.50 -4.49
N ALA A 20 7.61 -4.95 -4.28
CA ALA A 20 8.78 -5.24 -5.12
C ALA A 20 9.16 -6.73 -5.05
N ALA A 21 9.24 -7.30 -3.84
CA ALA A 21 9.53 -8.71 -3.64
C ALA A 21 8.49 -9.60 -4.35
N MET A 22 7.20 -9.28 -4.26
CA MET A 22 6.16 -10.04 -4.94
C MET A 22 6.25 -9.90 -6.47
N PHE A 23 6.60 -8.73 -6.98
CA PHE A 23 6.82 -8.53 -8.42
C PHE A 23 8.00 -9.37 -8.93
N PHE A 24 9.13 -9.36 -8.21
CA PHE A 24 10.28 -10.19 -8.59
C PHE A 24 9.99 -11.69 -8.43
N ALA A 25 9.23 -12.09 -7.41
CA ALA A 25 8.75 -13.46 -7.28
C ALA A 25 7.88 -13.86 -8.48
N ALA A 26 6.97 -13.01 -8.93
CA ALA A 26 6.17 -13.24 -10.13
C ALA A 26 7.04 -13.34 -11.41
N VAL A 27 8.07 -12.51 -11.54
CA VAL A 27 9.04 -12.59 -12.65
C VAL A 27 9.80 -13.91 -12.60
N GLN A 28 10.20 -14.37 -11.41
CA GLN A 28 10.87 -15.66 -11.24
C GLN A 28 9.93 -16.83 -11.57
N MET A 29 8.68 -16.78 -11.10
CA MET A 29 7.65 -17.77 -11.42
C MET A 29 7.38 -17.83 -12.92
N GLN A 30 7.37 -16.70 -13.62
CA GLN A 30 7.22 -16.68 -15.08
C GLN A 30 8.39 -17.36 -15.82
N LYS A 31 9.60 -17.38 -15.24
CA LYS A 31 10.74 -18.13 -15.80
C LYS A 31 10.62 -19.63 -15.54
N LEU A 32 10.09 -20.02 -14.38
CA LEU A 32 9.95 -21.42 -13.97
C LEU A 32 8.72 -22.10 -14.60
N LEU A 33 7.60 -21.38 -14.67
CA LEU A 33 6.31 -21.81 -15.15
C LEU A 33 5.75 -20.74 -16.11
N PRO A 34 6.19 -20.74 -17.38
CA PRO A 34 5.84 -19.67 -18.31
C PRO A 34 4.36 -19.73 -18.68
N LEU A 35 3.64 -18.64 -18.37
CA LEU A 35 2.28 -18.41 -18.83
C LEU A 35 2.29 -17.50 -20.07
N SER A 36 1.31 -17.68 -20.97
CA SER A 36 1.22 -16.86 -22.17
C SER A 36 0.97 -15.39 -21.81
N LYS A 37 1.83 -14.50 -22.33
CA LYS A 37 1.70 -13.05 -22.19
C LYS A 37 0.92 -12.41 -23.35
N ALA A 38 0.50 -13.21 -24.34
CA ALA A 38 -0.01 -12.72 -25.63
C ALA A 38 -1.19 -11.76 -25.47
N PHE A 39 -2.11 -12.04 -24.54
CA PHE A 39 -3.27 -11.20 -24.26
C PHE A 39 -2.90 -9.76 -23.89
N PHE A 40 -1.81 -9.57 -23.13
CA PHE A 40 -1.36 -8.27 -22.63
C PHE A 40 -0.23 -7.66 -23.45
N TYR A 41 0.28 -8.34 -24.48
CA TYR A 41 1.33 -7.80 -25.35
C TYR A 41 0.75 -6.89 -26.45
N THR A 42 -0.13 -5.99 -26.06
CA THR A 42 -0.82 -5.04 -26.95
C THR A 42 -0.50 -3.60 -26.56
N THR A 43 -0.54 -2.68 -27.54
CA THR A 43 -0.37 -1.24 -27.27
C THR A 43 -1.40 -0.73 -26.29
N THR A 44 -2.65 -1.21 -26.40
CA THR A 44 -3.74 -0.90 -25.46
C THR A 44 -3.36 -1.28 -24.04
N SER A 45 -2.85 -2.49 -23.80
CA SER A 45 -2.43 -2.93 -22.46
C SER A 45 -1.32 -2.04 -21.89
N LYS A 46 -0.33 -1.64 -22.70
CA LYS A 46 0.74 -0.73 -22.27
C LYS A 46 0.20 0.65 -21.91
N ILE A 47 -0.71 1.20 -22.72
CA ILE A 47 -1.35 2.50 -22.44
C ILE A 47 -2.17 2.39 -21.15
N THR A 48 -3.03 1.38 -21.03
CA THR A 48 -3.84 1.14 -19.82
C THR A 48 -2.96 1.00 -18.59
N GLY A 49 -1.90 0.19 -18.65
CA GLY A 49 -0.98 0.01 -17.54
C GLY A 49 -0.26 1.31 -17.15
N THR A 50 0.15 2.11 -18.14
CA THR A 50 0.78 3.43 -17.90
C THR A 50 -0.19 4.40 -17.23
N LEU A 51 -1.44 4.48 -17.71
CA LEU A 51 -2.48 5.30 -17.10
C LEU A 51 -2.77 4.88 -15.65
N ILE A 52 -2.85 3.56 -15.39
CA ILE A 52 -3.05 3.04 -14.04
C ILE A 52 -1.88 3.43 -13.12
N ILE A 53 -0.63 3.33 -13.59
CA ILE A 53 0.54 3.77 -12.81
C ILE A 53 0.46 5.27 -12.52
N LEU A 54 0.14 6.09 -13.50
CA LEU A 54 -0.01 7.54 -13.32
C LEU A 54 -1.10 7.87 -12.31
N ILE A 55 -2.25 7.21 -12.37
CA ILE A 55 -3.33 7.36 -11.38
C ILE A 55 -2.83 6.95 -9.99
N GLY A 56 -2.12 5.82 -9.86
CA GLY A 56 -1.55 5.37 -8.60
C GLY A 56 -0.55 6.37 -8.01
N LEU A 57 0.32 6.95 -8.84
CA LEU A 57 1.29 7.97 -8.44
C LEU A 57 0.58 9.28 -8.01
N LEU A 58 -0.42 9.72 -8.76
CA LEU A 58 -1.22 10.90 -8.43
C LEU A 58 -2.03 10.70 -7.14
N PHE A 59 -2.61 9.52 -6.92
CA PHE A 59 -3.33 9.17 -5.71
C PHE A 59 -2.41 9.16 -4.47
N ASN A 60 -1.13 8.79 -4.66
CA ASN A 60 -0.13 8.79 -3.60
C ASN A 60 0.35 10.21 -3.22
N PHE A 61 0.28 11.17 -4.15
CA PHE A 61 0.89 12.50 -3.96
C PHE A 61 0.32 13.28 -2.76
N PRO A 62 -1.02 13.34 -2.53
CA PRO A 62 -1.58 13.95 -1.33
C PRO A 62 -1.16 13.22 -0.03
N ALA A 63 -1.05 11.89 -0.06
CA ALA A 63 -0.64 11.10 1.09
C ALA A 63 0.82 11.43 1.47
N LEU A 64 1.73 11.41 0.48
CA LEU A 64 3.13 11.77 0.67
C LEU A 64 3.28 13.23 1.13
N ARG A 65 2.56 14.18 0.52
CA ARG A 65 2.60 15.59 0.92
C ARG A 65 2.17 15.78 2.38
N GLN A 66 1.11 15.09 2.81
CA GLN A 66 0.64 15.12 4.20
C GLN A 66 1.69 14.52 5.16
N PHE A 67 2.36 13.44 4.77
CA PHE A 67 3.46 12.84 5.54
C PHE A 67 4.66 13.79 5.70
N PHE A 68 5.15 14.37 4.61
CA PHE A 68 6.27 15.33 4.66
C PHE A 68 5.92 16.57 5.48
N LYS A 69 4.70 17.11 5.35
CA LYS A 69 4.25 18.26 6.14
C LYS A 69 4.16 17.98 7.64
N THR A 70 3.82 16.75 8.03
CA THR A 70 3.59 16.41 9.45
C THR A 70 4.77 15.75 10.15
N LYS A 71 5.91 15.57 9.45
CA LYS A 71 7.09 14.81 9.92
C LYS A 71 6.77 13.38 10.38
N ASN A 72 5.59 12.87 10.04
CA ASN A 72 5.25 11.47 10.21
C ASN A 72 6.06 10.67 9.18
N THR A 73 6.72 9.59 9.62
CA THR A 73 7.54 8.80 8.71
C THR A 73 6.69 7.80 7.93
N VAL A 74 6.88 7.79 6.61
CA VAL A 74 6.41 6.73 5.68
C VAL A 74 6.92 5.36 6.11
N VAL A 75 8.04 5.36 6.84
CA VAL A 75 8.58 4.20 7.55
C VAL A 75 8.04 4.25 8.98
N THR A 76 7.31 3.21 9.36
CA THR A 76 6.61 2.99 10.64
C THR A 76 7.51 2.86 11.88
N ILE A 77 8.62 3.61 11.92
CA ILE A 77 9.65 3.53 12.96
C ILE A 77 9.54 4.70 13.95
N LYS A 78 8.95 5.84 13.57
CA LYS A 78 8.75 6.97 14.51
C LYS A 78 7.31 7.05 15.01
N PRO A 79 7.11 7.51 16.28
CA PRO A 79 5.78 7.71 16.82
C PRO A 79 4.97 8.70 15.98
N ALA A 80 3.71 8.36 15.68
CA ALA A 80 2.79 9.28 15.04
C ALA A 80 2.49 10.48 15.95
N THR A 81 2.66 11.69 15.41
CA THR A 81 2.43 12.95 16.14
C THR A 81 0.98 13.40 16.06
N SER A 82 0.26 13.01 15.02
CA SER A 82 -1.15 13.31 14.79
C SER A 82 -1.85 12.19 14.00
N LEU A 83 -3.16 12.04 14.24
CA LEU A 83 -3.99 11.12 13.47
C LEU A 83 -4.46 11.81 12.19
N GLN A 84 -4.13 11.23 11.03
CA GLN A 84 -4.55 11.75 9.73
C GLN A 84 -5.93 11.20 9.36
N THR A 85 -6.92 12.09 9.23
CA THR A 85 -8.31 11.72 8.95
C THR A 85 -8.94 12.49 7.78
N THR A 86 -8.22 13.44 7.19
CA THR A 86 -8.72 14.34 6.14
C THR A 86 -8.03 14.10 4.79
N GLY A 87 -8.59 14.68 3.73
CA GLY A 87 -8.08 14.50 2.37
C GLY A 87 -8.17 13.04 1.93
N ILE A 88 -7.05 12.48 1.45
CA ILE A 88 -7.00 11.10 0.97
C ILE A 88 -7.27 10.05 2.08
N TYR A 89 -7.01 10.42 3.34
CA TYR A 89 -7.32 9.59 4.51
C TYR A 89 -8.82 9.58 4.86
N ALA A 90 -9.63 10.50 4.31
CA ALA A 90 -11.08 10.41 4.44
C ALA A 90 -11.70 9.37 3.49
N VAL A 91 -10.99 8.99 2.43
CA VAL A 91 -11.44 8.00 1.43
C VAL A 91 -11.13 6.58 1.89
N SER A 92 -9.92 6.36 2.40
CA SER A 92 -9.47 5.07 2.93
C SER A 92 -8.53 5.31 4.10
N ARG A 93 -8.54 4.41 5.09
CA ARG A 93 -7.56 4.44 6.18
C ARG A 93 -6.15 4.08 5.71
N ASN A 94 -6.00 3.43 4.57
CA ASN A 94 -4.71 2.96 4.04
C ASN A 94 -4.48 3.36 2.56
N PRO A 95 -4.58 4.66 2.23
CA PRO A 95 -4.58 5.12 0.85
C PRO A 95 -3.23 4.90 0.14
N MET A 96 -2.13 4.85 0.90
CA MET A 96 -0.81 4.54 0.37
C MET A 96 -0.72 3.09 -0.16
N TYR A 97 -1.34 2.12 0.53
CA TYR A 97 -1.36 0.72 0.07
C TYR A 97 -2.27 0.55 -1.16
N VAL A 98 -3.35 1.33 -1.25
CA VAL A 98 -4.17 1.42 -2.46
C VAL A 98 -3.34 1.97 -3.63
N SER A 99 -2.57 3.03 -3.42
CA SER A 99 -1.69 3.61 -4.44
C SER A 99 -0.67 2.60 -4.98
N LEU A 100 0.00 1.88 -4.06
CA LEU A 100 0.98 0.85 -4.42
C LEU A 100 0.34 -0.32 -5.15
N LEU A 101 -0.89 -0.71 -4.77
CA LEU A 101 -1.67 -1.73 -5.46
C LEU A 101 -2.02 -1.31 -6.89
N LEU A 102 -2.36 -0.04 -7.12
CA LEU A 102 -2.58 0.51 -8.47
C LEU A 102 -1.29 0.43 -9.30
N ILE A 103 -0.16 0.90 -8.75
CA ILE A 103 1.13 0.84 -9.47
C ILE A 103 1.49 -0.61 -9.81
N TYR A 104 1.34 -1.54 -8.87
CA TYR A 104 1.58 -2.97 -9.08
C TYR A 104 0.67 -3.55 -10.18
N THR A 105 -0.61 -3.16 -10.19
CA THR A 105 -1.58 -3.57 -11.22
C THR A 105 -1.19 -3.01 -12.59
N GLY A 106 -0.76 -1.75 -12.68
CA GLY A 106 -0.30 -1.18 -13.95
C GLY A 106 0.97 -1.87 -14.49
N LEU A 107 1.89 -2.27 -13.60
CA LEU A 107 3.05 -3.11 -13.98
C LEU A 107 2.62 -4.48 -14.51
N TRP A 108 1.56 -5.09 -13.96
CA TRP A 108 0.99 -6.31 -14.54
C TRP A 108 0.50 -6.08 -15.97
N PHE A 109 -0.26 -5.02 -16.24
CA PHE A 109 -0.71 -4.70 -17.60
C PHE A 109 0.45 -4.48 -18.58
N ILE A 110 1.51 -3.79 -18.15
CA ILE A 110 2.70 -3.54 -19.01
C ILE A 110 3.49 -4.82 -19.29
N THR A 111 3.67 -5.67 -18.27
CA THR A 111 4.47 -6.89 -18.38
C THR A 111 3.70 -8.07 -18.96
N GLY A 112 2.38 -8.05 -18.84
CA GLY A 112 1.49 -9.16 -19.18
C GLY A 112 1.70 -10.43 -18.36
N ASN A 113 2.41 -10.34 -17.24
CA ASN A 113 2.78 -11.49 -16.44
C ASN A 113 1.64 -11.89 -15.48
N TRP A 114 0.92 -12.96 -15.82
CA TRP A 114 -0.18 -13.51 -15.02
C TRP A 114 0.19 -13.85 -13.58
N TRP A 115 1.45 -14.20 -13.32
CA TRP A 115 1.89 -14.46 -11.94
C TRP A 115 1.74 -13.25 -11.03
N ASN A 116 1.78 -12.02 -11.55
CA ASN A 116 1.52 -10.82 -10.75
C ASN A 116 0.09 -10.83 -10.18
N VAL A 117 -0.91 -11.28 -10.94
CA VAL A 117 -2.30 -11.37 -10.46
C VAL A 117 -2.53 -12.60 -9.61
N ILE A 118 -1.94 -13.73 -9.98
CA ILE A 118 -2.07 -14.97 -9.21
C ILE A 118 -1.51 -14.79 -7.79
N LEU A 119 -0.41 -14.06 -7.64
CA LEU A 119 0.21 -13.77 -6.34
C LEU A 119 -0.41 -12.58 -5.59
N LEU A 120 -1.32 -11.83 -6.24
CA LEU A 120 -1.93 -10.64 -5.66
C LEU A 120 -2.73 -10.91 -4.37
N PRO A 121 -3.55 -11.98 -4.26
CA PRO A 121 -4.26 -12.30 -3.02
C PRO A 121 -3.31 -12.56 -1.85
N LEU A 122 -2.18 -13.23 -2.11
CA LEU A 122 -1.14 -13.46 -1.10
C LEU A 122 -0.51 -12.15 -0.64
N LEU A 123 -0.19 -11.24 -1.57
CA LEU A 123 0.33 -9.91 -1.24
C LEU A 123 -0.66 -9.12 -0.37
N VAL A 124 -1.94 -9.08 -0.74
CA VAL A 124 -2.98 -8.39 0.03
C VAL A 124 -3.13 -9.01 1.42
N LEU A 125 -3.08 -10.34 1.54
CA LEU A 125 -3.14 -11.02 2.83
C LEU A 125 -1.95 -10.65 3.72
N ILE A 126 -0.72 -10.65 3.17
CA ILE A 126 0.49 -10.25 3.90
C ILE A 126 0.34 -8.79 4.36
N LEU A 127 -0.06 -7.87 3.48
CA LEU A 127 -0.26 -6.47 3.84
C LEU A 127 -1.29 -6.32 4.95
N GLN A 128 -2.41 -7.03 4.86
CA GLN A 128 -3.46 -6.96 5.86
C GLN A 128 -3.00 -7.46 7.23
N GLU A 129 -2.42 -8.65 7.28
CA GLU A 129 -2.07 -9.33 8.54
C GLU A 129 -0.79 -8.79 9.17
N TYR A 130 0.24 -8.53 8.37
CA TYR A 130 1.55 -8.12 8.85
C TYR A 130 1.66 -6.60 9.02
N VAL A 131 1.09 -5.81 8.11
CA VAL A 131 1.25 -4.34 8.12
C VAL A 131 0.03 -3.66 8.75
N ILE A 132 -1.12 -3.74 8.07
CA ILE A 132 -2.28 -2.91 8.39
C ILE A 132 -2.80 -3.19 9.80
N LYS A 133 -3.05 -4.45 10.16
CA LYS A 133 -3.56 -4.77 11.51
C LYS A 133 -2.63 -4.28 12.63
N ARG A 134 -1.31 -4.33 12.41
CA ARG A 134 -0.31 -3.84 13.38
C ARG A 134 -0.35 -2.32 13.50
N GLU A 135 -0.43 -1.61 12.37
CA GLU A 135 -0.62 -0.16 12.32
C GLU A 135 -1.93 0.26 12.98
N GLU A 136 -3.05 -0.40 12.69
CA GLU A 136 -4.34 -0.10 13.31
C GLU A 136 -4.31 -0.36 14.84
N LYS A 137 -3.69 -1.44 15.28
CA LYS A 137 -3.51 -1.73 16.72
C LYS A 137 -2.67 -0.64 17.39
N TYR A 138 -1.63 -0.15 16.71
CA TYR A 138 -0.82 0.96 17.20
C TYR A 138 -1.61 2.26 17.28
N LEU A 139 -2.31 2.65 16.21
CA LEU A 139 -3.13 3.86 16.17
C LEU A 139 -4.23 3.82 17.25
N ASN A 140 -4.84 2.65 17.48
CA ASN A 140 -5.81 2.48 18.55
C ASN A 140 -5.21 2.69 19.94
N ARG A 141 -4.02 2.15 20.21
CA ARG A 141 -3.32 2.40 21.49
C ARG A 141 -2.93 3.87 21.65
N ARG A 142 -2.50 4.51 20.57
CA ARG A 142 -1.92 5.86 20.58
C ARG A 142 -2.98 6.97 20.68
N PHE A 143 -4.12 6.80 20.00
CA PHE A 143 -5.15 7.84 19.83
C PHE A 143 -6.52 7.45 20.42
N GLY A 144 -6.72 6.20 20.85
CA GLY A 144 -7.91 5.76 21.56
C GLY A 144 -9.22 6.10 20.84
N ALA A 145 -10.11 6.82 21.53
CA ALA A 145 -11.44 7.18 21.06
C ALA A 145 -11.42 7.89 19.69
N GLN A 146 -10.45 8.79 19.44
CA GLN A 146 -10.33 9.49 18.16
C GLN A 146 -10.12 8.53 16.99
N TYR A 147 -9.35 7.46 17.20
CA TYR A 147 -9.13 6.43 16.19
C TYR A 147 -10.36 5.54 16.00
N LEU A 148 -11.09 5.22 17.07
CA LEU A 148 -12.32 4.44 16.99
C LEU A 148 -13.40 5.17 16.19
N GLU A 149 -13.59 6.46 16.44
CA GLU A 149 -14.49 7.31 15.67
C GLU A 149 -14.10 7.38 14.19
N TYR A 150 -12.82 7.56 13.91
CA TYR A 150 -12.31 7.56 12.54
C TYR A 150 -12.54 6.21 11.85
N LYS A 151 -12.26 5.10 12.55
CA LYS A 151 -12.48 3.73 12.08
C LYS A 151 -13.95 3.43 11.78
N ALA A 152 -14.89 4.04 12.51
CA ALA A 152 -16.32 3.90 12.26
C ALA A 152 -16.78 4.63 10.99
N ARG A 153 -16.12 5.74 10.63
CA ARG A 153 -16.47 6.55 9.45
C ARG A 153 -15.76 6.13 8.16
N VAL A 154 -14.53 5.62 8.27
CA VAL A 154 -13.67 5.36 7.10
C VAL A 154 -13.31 3.88 7.03
N ARG A 155 -13.48 3.30 5.84
CA ARG A 155 -13.16 1.89 5.59
C ARG A 155 -11.64 1.64 5.57
N ARG A 156 -11.25 0.40 5.82
CA ARG A 156 -9.83 -0.01 5.83
C ARG A 156 -9.21 0.12 4.44
N TRP A 157 -9.91 -0.44 3.45
CA TRP A 157 -9.70 -0.26 2.02
C TRP A 157 -10.82 0.64 1.48
N ILE A 158 -10.72 1.08 0.22
CA ILE A 158 -11.78 1.86 -0.45
C ILE A 158 -13.15 1.15 -0.39
#